data_AF-A0A942P444-F1
#
_entry.id   AF-A0A942P444-F1
#
_cell.length_a   1.000
_cell.length_b   1.000
_cell.length_c   1.000
_cell.angle_alpha   90.00
_cell.angle_beta   90.00
_cell.angle_gamma   90.00
#
_symmetry.space_group_name_H-M   'P 1'
#
loop_
_entity.id
_entity.type
_entity.pdbx_description
1 polymer ?
#
loop_
_entity_poly.entity_id
_entity_poly.type
_entity_poly.pdbx_seq_one_letter_code
_entity_poly.pdbx_strand_id
1 'polypeptide(L)'
;KAPDVGMPSTCWTCKSPDVPRMMNQMGVTEYYSTTWAALGHEHTNSIGCSDCHNPETMDLTITRPALVEALALMGKDVSKATHQEMRSLVCAQCHVEYYFDKKRPGAEGANYLTFPWTNGFGPEDMLKYFDDLGFSDWTHTLSKAPMLKAQHPDYEVYMTGIHAERGVSCADCHMPYVSEGGLKYSNHHVTSPLKYISQACQTCHRESEATLLKNVYDRQNKVAEVRHTAEKILVKAHVEAKAAWDAGANEVEMKEILYEIRAGQWYWDYVAASHGGSFHSPLESARVMGKAIDHAQSARVKLARLLATKGITAEIAYPDISTKEKAQEYIGLPMEKLKQEKKEFLEEIIPVWKQKANDRQATYDIVKK
;
A
#
# COMPACT_ATOMS: atom_id res chain seq x y z
N LYS A 1 11.29 28.36 -3.78
CA LYS A 1 11.59 27.07 -4.43
C LYS A 1 10.99 26.01 -3.52
N ALA A 2 9.89 25.34 -3.92
CA ALA A 2 9.44 24.19 -3.13
C ALA A 2 10.56 23.13 -3.23
N PRO A 3 11.00 22.51 -2.13
CA PRO A 3 11.86 21.34 -2.22
C PRO A 3 11.07 20.26 -2.92
N ASP A 4 11.29 20.14 -4.22
CA ASP A 4 10.70 19.09 -5.03
C ASP A 4 11.41 17.79 -4.67
N VAL A 5 10.80 17.02 -3.78
CA VAL A 5 11.21 15.64 -3.47
C VAL A 5 10.96 14.69 -4.66
N GLY A 6 10.57 15.21 -5.84
CA GLY A 6 10.43 14.45 -7.07
C GLY A 6 9.24 13.48 -7.08
N MET A 7 8.35 13.58 -6.09
CA MET A 7 7.17 12.73 -6.00
C MET A 7 6.08 13.24 -6.96
N PRO A 8 5.38 12.34 -7.67
CA PRO A 8 4.31 12.74 -8.58
C PRO A 8 3.05 13.19 -7.82
N SER A 9 2.22 13.97 -8.49
CA SER A 9 0.86 14.34 -8.03
C SER A 9 0.02 13.12 -7.65
N THR A 10 0.30 11.94 -8.22
CA THR A 10 -0.34 10.66 -7.93
C THR A 10 -0.34 10.34 -6.43
N CYS A 11 0.62 10.85 -5.66
CA CYS A 11 0.64 10.70 -4.20
C CYS A 11 -0.56 11.35 -3.48
N TRP A 12 -1.27 12.30 -4.11
CA TRP A 12 -2.48 12.91 -3.57
C TRP A 12 -3.74 12.05 -3.76
N THR A 13 -3.75 11.13 -4.73
CA THR A 13 -4.95 10.48 -5.27
C THR A 13 -5.81 9.82 -4.20
N CYS A 14 -5.19 9.21 -3.19
CA CYS A 14 -5.88 8.47 -2.14
C CYS A 14 -5.92 9.23 -0.81
N LYS A 15 -5.95 10.57 -0.84
CA LYS A 15 -5.78 11.42 0.36
C LYS A 15 -6.79 12.55 0.49
N SER A 16 -7.54 12.88 -0.55
CA SER A 16 -8.33 14.11 -0.58
C SER A 16 -9.50 14.07 -1.57
N PRO A 17 -10.66 14.67 -1.24
CA PRO A 17 -11.75 14.92 -2.18
C PRO A 17 -11.42 16.02 -3.20
N ASP A 18 -10.32 16.75 -3.04
CA ASP A 18 -9.84 17.68 -4.05
C ASP A 18 -9.33 16.97 -5.31
N VAL A 19 -9.01 15.68 -5.23
CA VAL A 19 -8.51 14.88 -6.36
C VAL A 19 -9.50 14.82 -7.53
N PRO A 20 -10.76 14.37 -7.36
CA PRO A 20 -11.72 14.33 -8.46
C PRO A 20 -12.03 15.73 -8.99
N ARG A 21 -12.03 16.76 -8.13
CA ARG A 21 -12.15 18.15 -8.57
C ARG A 21 -11.00 18.52 -9.51
N MET A 22 -9.75 18.23 -9.12
CA MET A 22 -8.57 18.54 -9.93
C MET A 22 -8.55 17.73 -11.24
N MET A 23 -8.83 16.43 -11.19
CA MET A 23 -8.93 15.57 -12.38
C MET A 23 -10.00 16.08 -13.36
N ASN A 24 -11.14 16.57 -12.87
CA ASN A 24 -12.18 17.15 -13.72
C ASN A 24 -11.76 18.49 -14.35
N GLN A 25 -10.95 19.29 -13.65
CA GLN A 25 -10.49 20.60 -14.13
C GLN A 25 -9.36 20.51 -15.15
N MET A 26 -8.37 19.63 -14.92
CA MET A 26 -7.16 19.56 -15.75
C MET A 26 -7.10 18.32 -16.65
N GLY A 27 -7.94 17.31 -16.39
CA GLY A 27 -7.87 15.99 -17.02
C GLY A 27 -7.04 14.99 -16.23
N VAL A 28 -7.39 13.70 -16.31
CA VAL A 28 -6.77 12.62 -15.54
C VAL A 28 -5.29 12.44 -15.89
N THR A 29 -4.94 12.40 -17.17
CA THR A 29 -3.55 12.25 -17.62
C THR A 29 -2.68 13.43 -17.18
N GLU A 30 -3.17 14.67 -17.36
CA GLU A 30 -2.43 15.87 -16.96
C GLU A 30 -2.23 15.93 -15.44
N TYR A 31 -3.26 15.54 -14.68
CA TYR A 31 -3.15 15.38 -13.23
C TYR A 31 -1.96 14.45 -12.91
N TYR A 32 -1.88 13.24 -13.47
CA TYR A 32 -0.79 12.28 -13.19
C TYR A 32 0.58 12.64 -13.79
N SER A 33 0.64 13.59 -14.73
CA SER A 33 1.90 14.12 -15.29
C SER A 33 2.53 15.22 -14.43
N THR A 34 1.77 15.77 -13.47
CA THR A 34 2.21 16.87 -12.60
C THR A 34 3.00 16.36 -11.38
N THR A 35 3.71 17.26 -10.67
CA THR A 35 4.40 16.95 -9.42
C THR A 35 3.51 17.13 -8.19
N TRP A 36 3.85 16.43 -7.10
CA TRP A 36 3.18 16.55 -5.81
C TRP A 36 3.18 18.00 -5.30
N ALA A 37 4.32 18.68 -5.42
CA ALA A 37 4.50 20.03 -4.92
C ALA A 37 3.69 21.06 -5.72
N ALA A 38 3.53 20.87 -7.04
CA ALA A 38 2.77 21.79 -7.88
C ALA A 38 1.30 21.88 -7.46
N LEU A 39 0.70 20.75 -7.05
CA LEU A 39 -0.70 20.70 -6.62
C LEU A 39 -0.91 20.83 -5.11
N GLY A 40 0.13 21.16 -4.35
CA GLY A 40 0.04 21.17 -2.88
C GLY A 40 -0.94 22.19 -2.30
N HIS A 41 -1.12 23.31 -2.97
CA HIS A 41 -2.12 24.33 -2.61
C HIS A 41 -3.54 23.97 -3.06
N GLU A 42 -3.70 22.98 -3.93
CA GLU A 42 -5.00 22.49 -4.40
C GLU A 42 -5.56 21.39 -3.49
N HIS A 43 -4.71 20.63 -2.80
CA HIS A 43 -5.11 19.50 -1.95
C HIS A 43 -4.99 19.85 -0.47
N THR A 44 -6.04 20.44 0.09
CA THR A 44 -6.06 20.88 1.49
C THR A 44 -7.14 20.23 2.34
N ASN A 45 -8.07 19.50 1.71
CA ASN A 45 -9.07 18.71 2.42
C ASN A 45 -8.57 17.28 2.58
N SER A 46 -8.69 16.71 3.77
CA SER A 46 -8.51 15.27 3.95
C SER A 46 -9.68 14.49 3.36
N ILE A 47 -9.52 13.18 3.22
CA ILE A 47 -10.57 12.23 2.82
C ILE A 47 -11.93 12.64 3.41
N GLY A 48 -12.95 12.75 2.54
CA GLY A 48 -14.25 13.30 2.90
C GLY A 48 -15.40 12.74 2.07
N CYS A 49 -16.57 13.37 2.20
CA CYS A 49 -17.83 12.88 1.60
C CYS A 49 -17.70 12.61 0.11
N SER A 50 -17.13 13.55 -0.65
CA SER A 50 -17.02 13.47 -2.11
C SER A 50 -16.01 12.45 -2.62
N ASP A 51 -15.27 11.76 -1.75
CA ASP A 51 -14.47 10.60 -2.18
C ASP A 51 -15.34 9.36 -2.41
N CYS A 52 -16.46 9.25 -1.67
CA CYS A 52 -17.28 8.05 -1.62
C CYS A 52 -18.74 8.29 -1.99
N HIS A 53 -19.22 9.54 -2.00
CA HIS A 53 -20.62 9.89 -2.23
C HIS A 53 -20.79 10.87 -3.39
N ASN A 54 -21.85 10.65 -4.17
CA ASN A 54 -22.36 11.64 -5.10
C ASN A 54 -22.91 12.85 -4.30
N PRO A 55 -22.48 14.09 -4.59
CA PRO A 55 -22.88 15.26 -3.80
C PRO A 55 -24.36 15.68 -3.98
N GLU A 56 -25.03 15.18 -5.02
CA GLU A 56 -26.44 15.48 -5.31
C GLU A 56 -27.38 14.44 -4.71
N THR A 57 -27.06 13.15 -4.88
CA THR A 57 -27.93 12.04 -4.46
C THR A 57 -27.51 11.40 -3.14
N MET A 58 -26.28 11.62 -2.69
CA MET A 58 -25.62 10.94 -1.58
C MET A 58 -25.42 9.42 -1.80
N ASP A 59 -25.64 8.90 -3.00
CA ASP A 59 -25.35 7.51 -3.33
C ASP A 59 -23.85 7.23 -3.28
N LEU A 60 -23.48 5.98 -2.95
CA LEU A 60 -22.09 5.54 -3.05
C LEU A 60 -21.62 5.63 -4.50
N THR A 61 -20.45 6.22 -4.71
CA THR A 61 -19.89 6.44 -6.05
C THR A 61 -18.39 6.20 -6.06
N ILE A 62 -17.88 5.75 -7.20
CA ILE A 62 -16.45 5.62 -7.45
C ILE A 62 -15.97 6.89 -8.16
N THR A 63 -15.05 7.59 -7.52
CA THR A 63 -14.46 8.84 -8.00
C THR A 63 -13.04 8.67 -8.53
N ARG A 64 -12.43 7.50 -8.34
CA ARG A 64 -11.07 7.20 -8.80
C ARG A 64 -11.10 6.34 -10.08
N PRO A 65 -10.66 6.87 -11.23
CA PRO A 65 -10.68 6.14 -12.50
C PRO A 65 -9.92 4.81 -12.45
N ALA A 66 -8.80 4.76 -11.72
CA ALA A 66 -7.95 3.57 -11.61
C ALA A 66 -8.71 2.31 -11.16
N LEU A 67 -9.68 2.44 -10.23
CA LEU A 67 -10.50 1.31 -9.79
C LEU A 67 -11.44 0.83 -10.90
N VAL A 68 -12.08 1.76 -11.60
CA VAL A 68 -13.00 1.46 -12.70
C VAL A 68 -12.26 0.75 -13.82
N GLU A 69 -11.09 1.25 -14.18
CA GLU A 69 -10.23 0.70 -15.22
C GLU A 69 -9.69 -0.68 -14.85
N ALA A 70 -9.24 -0.87 -13.60
CA ALA A 70 -8.75 -2.15 -13.12
C ALA A 70 -9.86 -3.22 -13.14
N LEU A 71 -11.07 -2.87 -12.67
CA LEU A 71 -12.23 -3.76 -12.75
C LEU A 71 -12.61 -4.09 -14.19
N ALA A 72 -12.58 -3.10 -15.10
CA ALA A 72 -12.88 -3.31 -16.51
C ALA A 72 -11.88 -4.28 -17.17
N LEU A 73 -10.59 -4.20 -16.83
CA LEU A 73 -9.56 -5.15 -17.29
C LEU A 73 -9.81 -6.58 -16.78
N MET A 74 -10.46 -6.71 -15.62
CA MET A 74 -10.93 -8.00 -15.09
C MET A 74 -12.30 -8.44 -15.67
N GLY A 75 -12.84 -7.72 -16.65
CA GLY A 75 -14.16 -8.00 -17.25
C GLY A 75 -15.35 -7.63 -16.34
N LYS A 76 -15.13 -6.79 -15.32
CA LYS A 76 -16.15 -6.34 -14.37
C LYS A 76 -16.58 -4.92 -14.65
N ASP A 77 -17.88 -4.71 -14.72
CA ASP A 77 -18.50 -3.39 -14.85
C ASP A 77 -18.94 -2.90 -13.47
N VAL A 78 -18.25 -1.88 -12.95
CA VAL A 78 -18.53 -1.33 -11.61
C VAL A 78 -19.94 -0.75 -11.48
N SER A 79 -20.56 -0.32 -12.59
CA SER A 79 -21.93 0.22 -12.57
C SER A 79 -22.98 -0.86 -12.26
N LYS A 80 -22.62 -2.13 -12.40
CA LYS A 80 -23.46 -3.30 -12.07
C LYS A 80 -23.18 -3.84 -10.66
N ALA A 81 -22.27 -3.23 -9.91
CA ALA A 81 -21.99 -3.64 -8.54
C ALA A 81 -23.25 -3.50 -7.69
N THR A 82 -23.55 -4.54 -6.92
CA THR A 82 -24.61 -4.51 -5.91
C THR A 82 -24.28 -3.47 -4.83
N HIS A 83 -25.30 -3.02 -4.10
CA HIS A 83 -25.07 -2.11 -2.97
C HIS A 83 -24.08 -2.71 -1.94
N GLN A 84 -24.13 -4.03 -1.71
CA GLN A 84 -23.22 -4.71 -0.79
C GLN A 84 -21.77 -4.73 -1.28
N GLU A 85 -21.54 -4.90 -2.59
CA GLU A 85 -20.20 -4.78 -3.17
C GLU A 85 -19.69 -3.33 -3.11
N MET A 86 -20.56 -2.34 -3.39
CA MET A 86 -20.21 -0.93 -3.32
C MET A 86 -19.73 -0.50 -1.93
N ARG A 87 -20.26 -1.13 -0.86
CA ARG A 87 -19.82 -0.93 0.54
C ARG A 87 -18.38 -1.38 0.84
N SER A 88 -17.74 -2.10 -0.08
CA SER A 88 -16.30 -2.38 -0.07
C SER A 88 -15.55 -1.65 -1.18
N LEU A 89 -16.16 -1.49 -2.37
CA LEU A 89 -15.50 -0.86 -3.52
C LEU A 89 -15.18 0.62 -3.27
N VAL A 90 -15.98 1.36 -2.50
CA VAL A 90 -15.62 2.74 -2.12
C VAL A 90 -14.33 2.81 -1.30
N CYS A 91 -14.01 1.76 -0.53
CA CYS A 91 -12.74 1.61 0.18
C CYS A 91 -11.60 1.22 -0.80
N ALA A 92 -11.90 0.31 -1.75
CA ALA A 92 -10.96 -0.18 -2.77
C ALA A 92 -10.51 0.89 -3.77
N GLN A 93 -11.03 2.12 -3.69
CA GLN A 93 -10.46 3.27 -4.41
C GLN A 93 -9.04 3.61 -3.93
N CYS A 94 -8.72 3.25 -2.69
CA CYS A 94 -7.51 3.66 -1.99
C CYS A 94 -6.78 2.48 -1.32
N HIS A 95 -7.52 1.54 -0.75
CA HIS A 95 -7.01 0.43 0.07
C HIS A 95 -6.66 -0.79 -0.79
N VAL A 96 -5.69 -0.59 -1.69
CA VAL A 96 -5.30 -1.55 -2.73
C VAL A 96 -3.80 -1.46 -3.05
N GLU A 97 -3.25 -2.52 -3.65
CA GLU A 97 -1.97 -2.52 -4.32
C GLU A 97 -1.97 -1.62 -5.55
N TYR A 98 -0.87 -0.90 -5.78
CA TYR A 98 -0.73 -0.06 -6.96
C TYR A 98 0.72 0.22 -7.32
N TYR A 99 0.92 0.55 -8.60
CA TYR A 99 2.18 1.11 -9.09
C TYR A 99 1.92 2.33 -9.99
N PHE A 100 3.00 2.99 -10.41
CA PHE A 100 2.94 4.12 -11.34
C PHE A 100 3.35 3.68 -12.75
N ASP A 101 2.38 3.58 -13.64
CA ASP A 101 2.58 3.13 -15.01
C ASP A 101 2.95 4.28 -15.94
N LYS A 102 4.25 4.44 -16.17
CA LYS A 102 4.79 5.42 -17.14
C LYS A 102 4.66 4.98 -18.59
N LYS A 103 4.27 3.73 -18.86
CA LYS A 103 4.16 3.16 -20.20
C LYS A 103 2.70 2.95 -20.60
N ARG A 104 1.75 3.47 -19.83
CA ARG A 104 0.33 3.33 -20.10
C ARG A 104 -0.02 3.92 -21.47
N PRO A 105 -0.64 3.14 -22.37
CA PRO A 105 -1.08 3.64 -23.67
C PRO A 105 -2.02 4.85 -23.54
N GLY A 106 -1.70 5.95 -24.22
CA GLY A 106 -2.47 7.20 -24.16
C GLY A 106 -2.19 8.07 -22.93
N ALA A 107 -1.22 7.69 -22.09
CA ALA A 107 -0.74 8.46 -20.95
C ALA A 107 0.77 8.26 -20.74
N GLU A 108 1.52 8.09 -21.85
CA GLU A 108 2.95 7.81 -21.82
C GLU A 108 3.72 8.93 -21.09
N GLY A 109 4.58 8.54 -20.15
CA GLY A 109 5.35 9.45 -19.31
C GLY A 109 4.63 9.94 -18.05
N ALA A 110 3.30 9.80 -17.96
CA ALA A 110 2.56 10.12 -16.73
C ALA A 110 2.86 9.10 -15.63
N ASN A 111 2.85 9.50 -14.35
CA ASN A 111 2.93 8.54 -13.24
C ASN A 111 1.54 7.96 -12.96
N TYR A 112 0.94 7.32 -13.96
CA TYR A 112 -0.47 6.93 -13.94
C TYR A 112 -0.71 5.88 -12.86
N LEU A 113 -1.69 6.12 -11.98
CA LEU A 113 -2.06 5.15 -10.94
C LEU A 113 -2.70 3.92 -11.59
N THR A 114 -2.07 2.76 -11.42
CA THR A 114 -2.56 1.50 -11.99
C THR A 114 -2.56 0.41 -10.93
N PHE A 115 -3.62 -0.39 -10.89
CA PHE A 115 -3.71 -1.57 -10.02
C PHE A 115 -3.30 -2.82 -10.82
N PRO A 116 -2.36 -3.65 -10.32
CA PRO A 116 -1.81 -4.79 -11.08
C PRO A 116 -2.73 -6.02 -11.08
N TRP A 117 -4.02 -5.82 -11.36
CA TRP A 117 -5.07 -6.82 -11.14
C TRP A 117 -5.42 -7.68 -12.36
N THR A 118 -4.79 -7.44 -13.51
CA THR A 118 -5.11 -8.12 -14.78
C THR A 118 -5.12 -9.65 -14.66
N ASN A 119 -4.22 -10.20 -13.84
CA ASN A 119 -4.08 -11.64 -13.65
C ASN A 119 -4.81 -12.18 -12.40
N GLY A 120 -5.34 -11.31 -11.54
CA GLY A 120 -5.94 -11.68 -10.26
C GLY A 120 -5.45 -10.83 -9.09
N PHE A 121 -5.98 -11.14 -7.91
CA PHE A 121 -5.61 -10.50 -6.64
C PHE A 121 -4.50 -11.24 -5.89
N GLY A 122 -4.09 -12.43 -6.35
CA GLY A 122 -3.04 -13.19 -5.68
C GLY A 122 -1.67 -12.51 -5.82
N PRO A 123 -0.81 -12.55 -4.80
CA PRO A 123 0.53 -11.99 -4.92
C PRO A 123 1.36 -12.70 -5.98
N GLU A 124 1.10 -13.98 -6.28
CA GLU A 124 1.72 -14.69 -7.40
C GLU A 124 1.33 -14.09 -8.76
N ASP A 125 0.05 -13.76 -8.94
CA ASP A 125 -0.49 -13.20 -10.18
C ASP A 125 0.10 -11.81 -10.45
N MET A 126 0.21 -11.01 -9.37
CA MET A 126 0.83 -9.68 -9.41
C MET A 126 2.35 -9.74 -9.61
N LEU A 127 3.06 -10.68 -8.97
CA LEU A 127 4.50 -10.88 -9.22
C LEU A 127 4.73 -11.21 -10.70
N LYS A 128 3.96 -12.16 -11.24
CA LYS A 128 4.01 -12.50 -12.66
C LYS A 128 3.70 -11.31 -13.55
N TYR A 129 2.67 -10.52 -13.21
CA TYR A 129 2.33 -9.30 -13.93
C TYR A 129 3.52 -8.33 -14.00
N PHE A 130 4.18 -8.06 -12.87
CA PHE A 130 5.33 -7.17 -12.85
C PHE A 130 6.56 -7.74 -13.56
N ASP A 131 6.77 -9.04 -13.50
CA ASP A 131 7.89 -9.71 -14.18
C ASP A 131 7.70 -9.71 -15.70
N ASP A 132 6.49 -9.96 -16.20
CA ASP A 132 6.16 -9.86 -17.62
C ASP A 132 6.39 -8.43 -18.17
N LEU A 133 6.18 -7.41 -17.33
CA LEU A 133 6.44 -6.01 -17.66
C LEU A 133 7.93 -5.62 -17.55
N GLY A 134 8.77 -6.46 -16.93
CA GLY A 134 10.12 -6.09 -16.53
C GLY A 134 10.14 -4.88 -15.58
N PHE A 135 9.14 -4.77 -14.71
CA PHE A 135 8.93 -3.61 -13.83
C PHE A 135 9.73 -3.72 -12.53
N SER A 136 10.22 -2.59 -12.04
CA SER A 136 10.78 -2.45 -10.69
C SER A 136 10.51 -1.05 -10.17
N ASP A 137 10.12 -0.94 -8.91
CA ASP A 137 9.91 0.32 -8.23
C ASP A 137 11.25 1.00 -7.88
N TRP A 138 12.23 0.22 -7.43
CA TRP A 138 13.60 0.69 -7.17
C TRP A 138 14.63 -0.44 -7.27
N THR A 139 15.89 -0.06 -7.43
CA THR A 139 17.03 -0.98 -7.26
C THR A 139 17.51 -0.92 -5.82
N HIS A 140 17.53 -2.04 -5.12
CA HIS A 140 17.96 -2.09 -3.73
C HIS A 140 19.44 -1.67 -3.58
N THR A 141 19.75 -0.76 -2.65
CA THR A 141 21.10 -0.16 -2.54
C THR A 141 22.18 -1.16 -2.14
N LEU A 142 21.86 -2.13 -1.27
CA LEU A 142 22.79 -3.20 -0.84
C LEU A 142 22.91 -4.31 -1.90
N SER A 143 21.85 -5.09 -2.11
CA SER A 143 21.87 -6.26 -2.99
C SER A 143 21.83 -5.96 -4.48
N LYS A 144 21.48 -4.73 -4.91
CA LYS A 144 21.21 -4.37 -6.31
C LYS A 144 20.03 -5.11 -6.96
N ALA A 145 19.21 -5.80 -6.16
CA ALA A 145 18.03 -6.47 -6.67
C ALA A 145 17.00 -5.45 -7.22
N PRO A 146 16.36 -5.73 -8.37
CA PRO A 146 15.25 -4.92 -8.87
C PRO A 146 13.99 -5.23 -8.05
N MET A 147 13.59 -4.34 -7.16
CA MET A 147 12.57 -4.59 -6.16
C MET A 147 11.17 -4.18 -6.62
N LEU A 148 10.18 -4.79 -5.98
CA LEU A 148 8.78 -4.37 -5.98
C LEU A 148 8.40 -3.87 -4.60
N LYS A 149 7.56 -2.84 -4.53
CA LYS A 149 6.94 -2.37 -3.28
C LYS A 149 5.51 -2.84 -3.30
N ALA A 150 5.04 -3.43 -2.20
CA ALA A 150 3.62 -3.60 -1.98
C ALA A 150 3.05 -2.42 -1.16
N GLN A 151 1.91 -1.87 -1.55
CA GLN A 151 1.21 -0.81 -0.86
C GLN A 151 -0.17 -1.30 -0.44
N HIS A 152 -0.38 -1.44 0.87
CA HIS A 152 -1.67 -1.67 1.50
C HIS A 152 -2.70 -2.46 0.64
N PRO A 153 -2.40 -3.72 0.26
CA PRO A 153 -3.28 -4.58 -0.55
C PRO A 153 -4.47 -5.09 0.29
N ASP A 154 -5.15 -4.18 0.96
CA ASP A 154 -6.17 -4.50 1.95
C ASP A 154 -7.39 -5.15 1.29
N TYR A 155 -7.85 -4.63 0.16
CA TYR A 155 -8.98 -5.19 -0.59
C TYR A 155 -8.62 -6.57 -1.16
N GLU A 156 -7.44 -6.72 -1.75
CA GLU A 156 -6.99 -7.95 -2.39
C GLU A 156 -6.82 -9.06 -1.36
N VAL A 157 -6.15 -8.78 -0.23
CA VAL A 157 -6.04 -9.72 0.88
C VAL A 157 -7.42 -10.02 1.47
N TYR A 158 -8.28 -9.02 1.67
CA TYR A 158 -9.66 -9.23 2.14
C TYR A 158 -10.45 -10.17 1.24
N MET A 159 -10.33 -10.03 -0.08
CA MET A 159 -11.06 -10.85 -1.07
C MET A 159 -10.70 -12.35 -1.01
N THR A 160 -9.57 -12.70 -0.38
CA THR A 160 -9.19 -14.11 -0.13
C THR A 160 -9.71 -14.66 1.21
N GLY A 161 -10.31 -13.79 2.04
CA GLY A 161 -10.72 -14.10 3.39
C GLY A 161 -12.15 -14.62 3.49
N ILE A 162 -12.43 -15.37 4.57
CA ILE A 162 -13.76 -15.95 4.82
C ILE A 162 -14.86 -14.90 4.95
N HIS A 163 -14.57 -13.70 5.46
CA HIS A 163 -15.56 -12.63 5.57
C HIS A 163 -16.02 -12.15 4.18
N ALA A 164 -15.08 -11.94 3.26
CA ALA A 164 -15.40 -11.60 1.87
C ALA A 164 -16.15 -12.73 1.16
N GLU A 165 -15.71 -13.98 1.36
CA GLU A 165 -16.38 -15.17 0.80
C GLU A 165 -17.85 -15.27 1.24
N ARG A 166 -18.17 -14.79 2.46
CA ARG A 166 -19.54 -14.74 3.00
C ARG A 166 -20.27 -13.42 2.71
N GLY A 167 -19.70 -12.53 1.91
CA GLY A 167 -20.31 -11.27 1.49
C GLY A 167 -20.32 -10.16 2.55
N VAL A 168 -19.51 -10.26 3.62
CA VAL A 168 -19.39 -9.23 4.66
C VAL A 168 -18.50 -8.10 4.14
N SER A 169 -19.07 -6.92 3.94
CA SER A 169 -18.39 -5.76 3.37
C SER A 169 -17.44 -5.07 4.35
N CYS A 170 -16.52 -4.23 3.84
CA CYS A 170 -15.66 -3.38 4.66
C CYS A 170 -16.48 -2.53 5.64
N ALA A 171 -17.58 -1.95 5.15
CA ALA A 171 -18.46 -1.10 5.93
C ALA A 171 -19.22 -1.85 7.04
N ASP A 172 -19.43 -3.17 6.94
CA ASP A 172 -20.11 -3.92 8.01
C ASP A 172 -19.28 -3.93 9.31
N CYS A 173 -17.95 -3.93 9.19
CA CYS A 173 -17.05 -3.91 10.35
C CYS A 173 -16.54 -2.51 10.68
N HIS A 174 -16.14 -1.72 9.68
CA HIS A 174 -15.48 -0.43 9.89
C HIS A 174 -16.43 0.77 9.96
N MET A 175 -17.65 0.60 9.47
CA MET A 175 -18.71 1.62 9.50
C MET A 175 -20.03 1.01 10.00
N PRO A 176 -20.03 0.35 11.18
CA PRO A 176 -21.20 -0.38 11.63
C PRO A 176 -22.38 0.56 11.83
N TYR A 177 -23.59 0.03 11.67
CA TYR A 177 -24.79 0.79 11.94
C TYR A 177 -24.92 1.09 13.43
N VAL A 178 -25.24 2.34 13.76
CA VAL A 178 -25.55 2.80 15.10
C VAL A 178 -27.03 3.18 15.15
N SER A 179 -27.69 2.77 16.23
CA SER A 179 -29.09 3.12 16.50
C SER A 179 -29.15 4.09 17.68
N GLU A 180 -29.64 5.30 17.44
CA GLU A 180 -29.75 6.36 18.46
C GLU A 180 -31.09 7.06 18.30
N GLY A 181 -31.90 7.12 19.36
CA GLY A 181 -33.17 7.85 19.35
C GLY A 181 -34.17 7.44 18.26
N GLY A 182 -34.13 6.18 17.79
CA GLY A 182 -34.98 5.67 16.70
C GLY A 182 -34.44 5.89 15.29
N LEU A 183 -33.30 6.58 15.14
CA LEU A 183 -32.58 6.73 13.88
C LEU A 183 -31.49 5.67 13.76
N LYS A 184 -31.34 5.11 12.56
CA LYS A 184 -30.24 4.20 12.22
C LYS A 184 -29.34 4.87 11.18
N TYR A 185 -28.06 5.00 11.48
CA TYR A 185 -27.08 5.61 10.58
C TYR A 185 -25.78 4.80 10.57
N SER A 186 -24.98 4.92 9.51
CA SER A 186 -23.65 4.32 9.44
C SER A 186 -22.64 5.17 10.20
N ASN A 187 -21.86 4.55 11.07
CA ASN A 187 -20.77 5.24 11.75
C ASN A 187 -19.68 5.62 10.73
N HIS A 188 -19.44 6.92 10.56
CA HIS A 188 -18.39 7.42 9.66
C HIS A 188 -17.04 7.66 10.37
N HIS A 189 -16.95 7.38 11.67
CA HIS A 189 -15.67 7.31 12.37
C HIS A 189 -14.98 5.99 12.02
N VAL A 190 -14.39 5.92 10.83
CA VAL A 190 -13.64 4.74 10.36
C VAL A 190 -12.43 4.52 11.26
N THR A 191 -12.46 3.44 12.04
CA THR A 191 -11.43 3.08 13.02
C THR A 191 -11.34 1.56 13.13
N SER A 192 -10.46 1.07 14.02
CA SER A 192 -10.47 -0.34 14.44
C SER A 192 -11.89 -0.77 14.87
N PRO A 193 -12.46 -1.83 14.26
CA PRO A 193 -13.75 -2.41 14.66
C PRO A 193 -13.76 -2.90 16.11
N LEU A 194 -12.59 -3.15 16.69
CA LEU A 194 -12.44 -3.56 18.09
C LEU A 194 -12.90 -2.49 19.10
N LYS A 195 -13.11 -1.24 18.67
CA LYS A 195 -13.74 -0.21 19.50
C LYS A 195 -15.26 -0.35 19.59
N TYR A 196 -15.87 -1.13 18.70
CA TYR A 196 -17.31 -1.28 18.54
C TYR A 196 -17.69 -2.76 18.34
N ILE A 197 -17.13 -3.67 19.15
CA ILE A 197 -17.25 -5.13 18.93
C ILE A 197 -18.72 -5.58 18.89
N SER A 198 -19.57 -5.06 19.79
CA SER A 198 -20.99 -5.37 19.78
C SER A 198 -21.68 -4.99 18.45
N GLN A 199 -21.37 -3.84 17.86
CA GLN A 199 -21.97 -3.40 16.60
C GLN A 199 -21.30 -3.99 15.35
N ALA A 200 -19.99 -4.22 15.39
CA ALA A 200 -19.20 -4.67 14.24
C ALA A 200 -19.09 -6.20 14.12
N CYS A 201 -19.15 -6.93 15.24
CA CYS A 201 -18.93 -8.37 15.27
C CYS A 201 -20.14 -9.15 15.79
N GLN A 202 -20.75 -8.72 16.90
CA GLN A 202 -21.82 -9.49 17.56
C GLN A 202 -23.19 -9.41 16.86
N THR A 203 -23.26 -8.67 15.75
CA THR A 203 -24.37 -8.78 14.79
C THR A 203 -24.41 -10.15 14.11
N CYS A 204 -23.27 -10.83 14.02
CA CYS A 204 -23.12 -12.15 13.40
C CYS A 204 -22.56 -13.22 14.37
N HIS A 205 -21.76 -12.81 15.35
CA HIS A 205 -21.07 -13.69 16.30
C HIS A 205 -21.76 -13.75 17.66
N ARG A 206 -21.78 -14.93 18.29
CA ARG A 206 -22.43 -15.15 19.60
C ARG A 206 -21.44 -15.23 20.77
N GLU A 207 -20.15 -15.19 20.47
CA GLU A 207 -19.08 -15.17 21.45
C GLU A 207 -19.03 -13.83 22.21
N SER A 208 -18.42 -13.85 23.40
CA SER A 208 -18.20 -12.62 24.17
C SER A 208 -17.20 -11.69 23.47
N GLU A 209 -17.31 -10.38 23.73
CA GLU A 209 -16.38 -9.39 23.19
C GLU A 209 -14.92 -9.73 23.52
N ALA A 210 -14.66 -10.21 24.74
CA ALA A 210 -13.32 -10.62 25.18
C ALA A 210 -12.77 -11.79 24.34
N THR A 211 -13.60 -12.78 24.00
CA THR A 211 -13.19 -13.90 23.16
C THR A 211 -12.90 -13.44 21.73
N LEU A 212 -13.76 -12.58 21.16
CA LEU A 212 -13.57 -12.03 19.82
C LEU A 212 -12.30 -11.17 19.74
N LEU A 213 -12.08 -10.30 20.74
CA LEU A 213 -10.87 -9.49 20.87
C LEU A 213 -9.62 -10.37 20.92
N LYS A 214 -9.64 -11.42 21.75
CA LYS A 214 -8.55 -12.39 21.84
C LYS A 214 -8.29 -13.09 20.51
N ASN A 215 -9.35 -13.52 19.80
CA ASN A 215 -9.22 -14.20 18.51
C ASN A 215 -8.54 -13.34 17.45
N VAL A 216 -8.80 -12.02 17.46
CA VAL A 216 -8.17 -11.05 16.57
C VAL A 216 -6.69 -10.92 16.88
N TYR A 217 -6.34 -10.65 18.15
CA TYR A 217 -4.93 -10.52 18.55
C TYR A 217 -4.14 -11.82 18.38
N ASP A 218 -4.74 -12.98 18.64
CA ASP A 218 -4.08 -14.28 18.42
C ASP A 218 -3.65 -14.44 16.95
N ARG A 219 -4.47 -14.01 16.00
CA ARG A 219 -4.15 -14.07 14.55
C ARG A 219 -3.07 -13.07 14.19
N GLN A 220 -3.21 -11.82 14.64
CA GLN A 220 -2.23 -10.77 14.41
C GLN A 220 -0.85 -11.17 14.95
N ASN A 221 -0.78 -11.70 16.17
CA ASN A 221 0.47 -12.12 16.79
C ASN A 221 1.13 -13.29 16.04
N LYS A 222 0.35 -14.31 15.64
CA LYS A 222 0.88 -15.45 14.88
C LYS A 222 1.44 -15.03 13.52
N VAL A 223 0.75 -14.16 12.79
CA VAL A 223 1.25 -13.65 11.51
C VAL A 223 2.47 -12.74 11.71
N ALA A 224 2.47 -11.91 12.75
CA ALA A 224 3.61 -11.05 13.09
C ALA A 224 4.88 -11.85 13.42
N GLU A 225 4.75 -12.97 14.13
CA GLU A 225 5.87 -13.87 14.43
C GLU A 225 6.55 -14.40 13.16
N VAL A 226 5.74 -14.89 12.20
CA VAL A 226 6.26 -15.39 10.92
C VAL A 226 6.82 -14.24 10.08
N ARG A 227 6.16 -13.07 10.07
CA ARG A 227 6.66 -11.87 9.39
C ARG A 227 8.05 -11.48 9.89
N HIS A 228 8.26 -11.44 11.20
CA HIS A 228 9.59 -11.13 11.78
C HIS A 228 10.65 -12.17 11.43
N THR A 229 10.26 -13.43 11.23
CA THR A 229 11.17 -14.46 10.73
C THR A 229 11.59 -14.18 9.30
N ALA A 230 10.64 -13.85 8.41
CA ALA A 230 10.92 -13.46 7.03
C ALA A 230 11.84 -12.23 6.94
N GLU A 231 11.55 -11.18 7.73
CA GLU A 231 12.36 -9.96 7.80
C GLU A 231 13.83 -10.25 8.13
N LYS A 232 14.08 -11.08 9.15
CA LYS A 232 15.44 -11.46 9.54
C LYS A 232 16.19 -12.16 8.41
N ILE A 233 15.52 -13.06 7.67
CA ILE A 233 16.14 -13.80 6.58
C ILE A 233 16.41 -12.86 5.40
N LEU A 234 15.48 -11.97 5.07
CA LEU A 234 15.64 -10.97 4.00
C LEU A 234 16.78 -10.00 4.29
N VAL A 235 16.89 -9.49 5.52
CA VAL A 235 18.04 -8.67 5.94
C VAL A 235 19.34 -9.40 5.66
N LYS A 236 19.44 -10.66 6.08
CA LYS A 236 20.64 -11.47 5.84
C LYS A 236 20.93 -11.63 4.34
N ALA A 237 19.92 -11.95 3.54
CA ALA A 237 20.05 -12.09 2.09
C ALA A 237 20.55 -10.80 1.41
N HIS A 238 20.05 -9.62 1.81
CA HIS A 238 20.51 -8.35 1.24
C HIS A 238 21.97 -8.03 1.61
N VAL A 239 22.38 -8.29 2.85
CA VAL A 239 23.76 -8.05 3.32
C VAL A 239 24.73 -9.03 2.67
N GLU A 240 24.37 -10.31 2.59
CA GLU A 240 25.17 -11.34 1.92
C GLU A 240 25.30 -11.06 0.41
N ALA A 241 24.24 -10.60 -0.25
CA ALA A 241 24.31 -10.17 -1.64
C ALA A 241 25.26 -8.98 -1.86
N LYS A 242 25.27 -8.01 -0.93
CA LYS A 242 26.28 -6.94 -0.96
C LYS A 242 27.70 -7.51 -0.85
N ALA A 243 27.94 -8.44 0.09
CA ALA A 243 29.24 -9.07 0.25
C ALA A 243 29.67 -9.84 -1.01
N ALA A 244 28.74 -10.50 -1.70
CA ALA A 244 29.02 -11.17 -2.97
C ALA A 244 29.44 -10.16 -4.06
N TRP A 245 28.76 -9.01 -4.17
CA TRP A 245 29.17 -7.92 -5.06
C TRP A 245 30.55 -7.37 -4.71
N ASP A 246 30.82 -7.10 -3.44
CA ASP A 246 32.11 -6.59 -2.97
C ASP A 246 33.24 -7.61 -3.27
N ALA A 247 32.94 -8.91 -3.29
CA ALA A 247 33.85 -9.99 -3.64
C ALA A 247 34.00 -10.26 -5.15
N GLY A 248 33.42 -9.40 -6.00
CA GLY A 248 33.54 -9.50 -7.46
C GLY A 248 32.62 -10.51 -8.12
N ALA A 249 31.44 -10.76 -7.53
CA ALA A 249 30.36 -11.44 -8.26
C ALA A 249 29.92 -10.61 -9.48
N ASN A 250 29.50 -11.29 -10.55
CA ASN A 250 28.96 -10.64 -11.75
C ASN A 250 27.44 -10.80 -11.88
N GLU A 251 26.84 -10.08 -12.83
CA GLU A 251 25.38 -10.09 -13.06
C GLU A 251 24.82 -11.47 -13.39
N VAL A 252 25.57 -12.31 -14.11
CA VAL A 252 25.13 -13.68 -14.46
C VAL A 252 25.05 -14.55 -13.21
N GLU A 253 26.06 -14.49 -12.34
CA GLU A 253 26.10 -15.22 -11.06
C GLU A 253 24.99 -14.74 -10.11
N MET A 254 24.68 -13.45 -10.11
CA MET A 254 23.71 -12.84 -9.20
C MET A 254 22.26 -12.93 -9.70
N LYS A 255 22.01 -13.13 -11.00
CA LYS A 255 20.68 -13.05 -11.61
C LYS A 255 19.60 -13.82 -10.84
N GLU A 256 19.82 -15.12 -10.59
CA GLU A 256 18.85 -15.94 -9.85
C GLU A 256 18.72 -15.50 -8.40
N ILE A 257 19.83 -15.16 -7.74
CA ILE A 257 19.84 -14.69 -6.35
C ILE A 257 19.01 -13.42 -6.20
N LEU A 258 19.16 -12.46 -7.10
CA LEU A 258 18.41 -11.20 -7.07
C LEU A 258 16.91 -11.43 -7.28
N TYR A 259 16.54 -12.40 -8.13
CA TYR A 259 15.15 -12.79 -8.31
C TYR A 259 14.57 -13.41 -7.04
N GLU A 260 15.30 -14.29 -6.36
CA GLU A 260 14.87 -14.88 -5.09
C GLU A 260 14.69 -13.82 -3.99
N ILE A 261 15.58 -12.82 -3.94
CA ILE A 261 15.44 -11.66 -3.05
C ILE A 261 14.20 -10.83 -3.41
N ARG A 262 14.01 -10.52 -4.69
CA ARG A 262 12.85 -9.78 -5.21
C ARG A 262 11.54 -10.47 -4.84
N ALA A 263 11.41 -11.76 -5.16
CA ALA A 263 10.21 -12.55 -4.89
C ALA A 263 9.99 -12.72 -3.37
N GLY A 264 11.04 -13.05 -2.62
CA GLY A 264 10.96 -13.19 -1.16
C GLY A 264 10.49 -11.91 -0.48
N GLN A 265 11.02 -10.75 -0.88
CA GLN A 265 10.57 -9.48 -0.35
C GLN A 265 9.18 -9.10 -0.84
N TRP A 266 8.83 -9.36 -2.11
CA TRP A 266 7.48 -9.11 -2.62
C TRP A 266 6.40 -9.83 -1.79
N TYR A 267 6.58 -11.13 -1.54
CA TYR A 267 5.63 -11.89 -0.73
C TYR A 267 5.59 -11.41 0.73
N TRP A 268 6.73 -11.06 1.31
CA TRP A 268 6.76 -10.46 2.65
C TRP A 268 6.00 -9.14 2.68
N ASP A 269 6.29 -8.25 1.73
CA ASP A 269 5.75 -6.89 1.69
C ASP A 269 4.25 -6.92 1.45
N TYR A 270 3.76 -7.82 0.59
CA TYR A 270 2.33 -7.98 0.30
C TYR A 270 1.48 -8.18 1.57
N VAL A 271 1.90 -9.03 2.50
CA VAL A 271 1.16 -9.19 3.77
C VAL A 271 1.60 -8.19 4.84
N ALA A 272 2.86 -7.72 4.85
CA ALA A 272 3.30 -6.69 5.80
C ALA A 272 2.66 -5.31 5.56
N ALA A 273 2.33 -5.00 4.31
CA ALA A 273 1.72 -3.73 3.90
C ALA A 273 0.22 -3.66 4.22
N SER A 274 -0.48 -4.79 4.28
CA SER A 274 -1.87 -4.84 4.75
C SER A 274 -1.93 -5.05 6.26
N HIS A 275 -2.12 -3.94 7.00
CA HIS A 275 -2.14 -3.97 8.47
C HIS A 275 -3.33 -4.78 9.03
N GLY A 276 -4.46 -4.79 8.31
CA GLY A 276 -5.63 -5.62 8.62
C GLY A 276 -5.57 -7.03 8.06
N GLY A 277 -4.64 -7.33 7.14
CA GLY A 277 -4.58 -8.58 6.38
C GLY A 277 -4.52 -9.84 7.24
N SER A 278 -3.79 -9.79 8.35
CA SER A 278 -3.72 -10.88 9.33
C SER A 278 -5.05 -11.22 10.01
N PHE A 279 -6.04 -10.32 10.00
CA PHE A 279 -7.40 -10.62 10.43
C PHE A 279 -8.34 -10.87 9.24
N HIS A 280 -8.21 -10.10 8.16
CA HIS A 280 -9.06 -10.25 6.97
C HIS A 280 -8.89 -11.62 6.32
N SER A 281 -7.64 -12.06 6.16
CA SER A 281 -7.28 -13.38 5.61
C SER A 281 -6.03 -13.96 6.30
N PRO A 282 -6.16 -14.48 7.54
CA PRO A 282 -5.03 -14.99 8.32
C PRO A 282 -4.32 -16.17 7.65
N LEU A 283 -5.07 -17.08 7.05
CA LEU A 283 -4.50 -18.29 6.43
C LEU A 283 -3.69 -17.93 5.18
N GLU A 284 -4.22 -17.03 4.35
CA GLU A 284 -3.51 -16.56 3.17
C GLU A 284 -2.27 -15.76 3.56
N SER A 285 -2.39 -14.86 4.54
CA SER A 285 -1.25 -14.12 5.09
C SER A 285 -0.13 -15.05 5.56
N ALA A 286 -0.47 -16.15 6.25
CA ALA A 286 0.50 -17.15 6.70
C ALA A 286 1.12 -17.94 5.53
N ARG A 287 0.32 -18.34 4.53
CA ARG A 287 0.78 -19.05 3.32
C ARG A 287 1.78 -18.21 2.54
N VAL A 288 1.45 -16.94 2.30
CA VAL A 288 2.30 -15.99 1.57
C VAL A 288 3.58 -15.70 2.34
N MET A 289 3.52 -15.56 3.67
CA MET A 289 4.71 -15.46 4.51
C MET A 289 5.61 -16.71 4.44
N GLY A 290 5.03 -17.90 4.31
CA GLY A 290 5.78 -19.13 4.03
C GLY A 290 6.59 -19.03 2.74
N LYS A 291 6.00 -18.47 1.68
CA LYS A 291 6.70 -18.21 0.40
C LYS A 291 7.81 -17.19 0.53
N ALA A 292 7.58 -16.12 1.30
CA ALA A 292 8.60 -15.12 1.58
C ALA A 292 9.84 -15.76 2.23
N ILE A 293 9.63 -16.62 3.22
CA ILE A 293 10.70 -17.37 3.90
C ILE A 293 11.41 -18.31 2.93
N ASP A 294 10.66 -19.08 2.14
CA ASP A 294 11.23 -20.07 1.19
C ASP A 294 12.15 -19.40 0.17
N HIS A 295 11.68 -18.36 -0.52
CA HIS A 295 12.47 -17.59 -1.48
C HIS A 295 13.68 -16.91 -0.82
N ALA A 296 13.49 -16.29 0.35
CA ALA A 296 14.60 -15.65 1.06
C ALA A 296 15.67 -16.67 1.48
N GLN A 297 15.29 -17.87 1.92
CA GLN A 297 16.25 -18.94 2.23
C GLN A 297 16.92 -19.50 0.97
N SER A 298 16.19 -19.68 -0.13
CA SER A 298 16.77 -20.06 -1.43
C SER A 298 17.86 -19.08 -1.86
N ALA A 299 17.60 -17.77 -1.74
CA ALA A 299 18.58 -16.72 -1.99
C ALA A 299 19.84 -16.92 -1.14
N ARG A 300 19.70 -17.13 0.18
CA ARG A 300 20.83 -17.31 1.10
C ARG A 300 21.64 -18.58 0.81
N VAL A 301 20.99 -19.69 0.46
CA VAL A 301 21.69 -20.92 0.08
C VAL A 301 22.51 -20.71 -1.20
N LYS A 302 21.94 -20.03 -2.20
CA LYS A 302 22.65 -19.68 -3.43
C LYS A 302 23.81 -18.71 -3.16
N LEU A 303 23.59 -17.71 -2.30
CA LEU A 303 24.61 -16.75 -1.86
C LEU A 303 25.77 -17.43 -1.15
N ALA A 304 25.50 -18.35 -0.21
CA ALA A 304 26.55 -19.08 0.49
C ALA A 304 27.44 -19.88 -0.47
N ARG A 305 26.84 -20.52 -1.49
CA ARG A 305 27.59 -21.23 -2.54
C ARG A 305 28.43 -20.28 -3.39
N LEU A 306 27.86 -19.15 -3.80
CA LEU A 306 28.58 -18.14 -4.58
C LEU A 306 29.71 -17.51 -3.78
N LEU A 307 29.48 -17.10 -2.54
CA LEU A 307 30.49 -16.56 -1.64
C LEU A 307 31.65 -17.54 -1.44
N ALA A 308 31.36 -18.85 -1.33
CA ALA A 308 32.39 -19.87 -1.25
C ALA A 308 33.27 -19.94 -2.51
N THR A 309 32.72 -19.74 -3.72
CA THR A 309 33.55 -19.66 -4.94
C THR A 309 34.42 -18.41 -4.99
N LYS A 310 34.05 -17.38 -4.21
CA LYS A 310 34.86 -16.16 -4.00
C LYS A 310 35.80 -16.26 -2.78
N GLY A 311 35.94 -17.45 -2.19
CA GLY A 311 36.84 -17.69 -1.04
C GLY A 311 36.27 -17.28 0.32
N ILE A 312 34.98 -16.93 0.40
CA ILE A 312 34.31 -16.54 1.65
C ILE A 312 33.46 -17.72 2.14
N THR A 313 33.95 -18.42 3.15
CA THR A 313 33.27 -19.60 3.73
C THR A 313 32.75 -19.38 5.15
N ALA A 314 33.14 -18.28 5.79
CA ALA A 314 32.64 -17.86 7.09
C ALA A 314 31.30 -17.13 6.97
N GLU A 315 30.56 -17.04 8.08
CA GLU A 315 29.36 -16.20 8.16
C GLU A 315 29.70 -14.73 7.90
N ILE A 316 28.86 -14.05 7.10
CA ILE A 316 29.00 -12.62 6.84
C ILE A 316 28.70 -11.83 8.11
N ALA A 317 29.57 -10.88 8.46
CA ALA A 317 29.32 -9.98 9.57
C ALA A 317 28.11 -9.08 9.26
N TYR A 318 27.07 -9.17 10.09
CA TYR A 318 25.89 -8.32 9.94
C TYR A 318 26.06 -7.00 10.69
N PRO A 319 25.56 -5.88 10.13
CA PRO A 319 25.57 -4.59 10.81
C PRO A 319 24.71 -4.62 12.07
N ASP A 320 25.07 -3.79 13.04
CA ASP A 320 24.17 -3.49 14.15
C ASP A 320 23.03 -2.59 13.67
N ILE A 321 21.85 -3.18 13.50
CA ILE A 321 20.61 -2.48 13.12
C ILE A 321 19.55 -2.59 14.23
N SER A 322 20.00 -2.68 15.49
CA SER A 322 19.13 -2.84 16.67
C SER A 322 18.17 -1.68 16.91
N THR A 323 18.46 -0.50 16.33
CA THR A 323 17.55 0.65 16.35
C THR A 323 17.34 1.18 14.95
N LYS A 324 16.26 1.94 14.78
CA LYS A 324 15.95 2.65 13.53
C LYS A 324 17.12 3.52 13.09
N GLU A 325 17.73 4.26 14.01
CA GLU A 325 18.81 5.21 13.72
C GLU A 325 20.04 4.48 13.18
N LYS A 326 20.44 3.38 13.81
CA LYS A 326 21.56 2.55 13.34
C LYS A 326 21.29 1.92 11.98
N ALA A 327 20.06 1.47 11.74
CA ALA A 327 19.65 0.95 10.43
C ALA A 327 19.72 2.03 9.34
N GLN A 328 19.27 3.25 9.63
CA GLN A 328 19.33 4.40 8.71
C GLN A 328 20.77 4.83 8.41
N GLU A 329 21.63 4.86 9.43
CA GLU A 329 23.06 5.15 9.29
C GLU A 329 23.76 4.09 8.44
N TYR A 330 23.49 2.80 8.67
CA TYR A 330 24.08 1.69 7.91
C TYR A 330 23.82 1.79 6.40
N ILE A 331 22.62 2.21 6.01
CA ILE A 331 22.27 2.41 4.59
C ILE A 331 22.60 3.82 4.06
N GLY A 332 23.26 4.65 4.87
CA GLY A 332 23.76 5.96 4.47
C GLY A 332 22.69 7.05 4.33
N LEU A 333 21.55 6.95 5.03
CA LEU A 333 20.52 8.00 4.96
C LEU A 333 20.97 9.27 5.70
N PRO A 334 20.99 10.45 5.06
CA PRO A 334 21.41 11.71 5.68
C PRO A 334 20.27 12.29 6.54
N MET A 335 19.93 11.62 7.64
CA MET A 335 18.71 11.90 8.41
C MET A 335 18.61 13.31 8.96
N GLU A 336 19.72 13.92 9.39
CA GLU A 336 19.71 15.30 9.89
C GLU A 336 19.36 16.30 8.78
N LYS A 337 19.94 16.12 7.58
CA LYS A 337 19.59 16.92 6.41
C LYS A 337 18.11 16.74 6.05
N LEU A 338 17.62 15.49 5.99
CA LEU A 338 16.23 15.21 5.63
C LEU A 338 15.22 15.80 6.63
N LYS A 339 15.53 15.75 7.93
CA LYS A 339 14.71 16.38 8.98
C LYS A 339 14.69 17.90 8.85
N GLN A 340 15.85 18.51 8.60
CA GLN A 340 15.97 19.95 8.43
C GLN A 340 15.21 20.44 7.20
N GLU A 341 15.41 19.82 6.03
CA GLU A 341 14.69 20.16 4.80
C GLU A 341 13.17 19.98 4.98
N LYS A 342 12.74 18.94 5.70
CA LYS A 342 11.31 18.74 6.00
C LYS A 342 10.76 19.82 6.92
N LYS A 343 11.54 20.23 7.92
CA LYS A 343 11.15 21.31 8.84
C LYS A 343 10.97 22.63 8.09
N GLU A 344 11.95 23.02 7.27
CA GLU A 344 11.88 24.22 6.43
C GLU A 344 10.66 24.18 5.50
N PHE A 345 10.40 23.03 4.88
CA PHE A 345 9.20 22.84 4.06
C PHE A 345 7.90 23.10 4.84
N LEU A 346 7.79 22.58 6.07
CA LEU A 346 6.59 22.75 6.91
C LEU A 346 6.41 24.18 7.38
N GLU A 347 7.50 24.88 7.67
CA GLU A 347 7.48 26.25 8.20
C GLU A 347 7.30 27.30 7.10
N GLU A 348 7.86 27.08 5.90
CA GLU A 348 7.88 28.09 4.83
C GLU A 348 6.86 27.82 3.72
N ILE A 349 6.65 26.56 3.31
CA ILE A 349 5.86 26.23 2.13
C ILE A 349 4.40 25.94 2.48
N ILE A 350 4.15 25.17 3.55
CA ILE A 350 2.79 24.80 3.96
C ILE A 350 1.91 26.02 4.27
N PRO A 351 2.37 27.06 4.99
CA PRO A 351 1.54 28.25 5.22
C PRO A 351 1.13 28.95 3.92
N VAL A 352 2.04 29.03 2.94
CA VAL A 352 1.75 29.60 1.62
C VAL A 352 0.70 28.78 0.87
N TRP A 353 0.81 27.45 0.90
CA TRP A 353 -0.20 26.56 0.31
C TRP A 353 -1.57 26.74 0.96
N LYS A 354 -1.61 26.81 2.30
CA LYS A 354 -2.85 27.06 3.05
C LYS A 354 -3.47 28.41 2.71
N GLN A 355 -2.66 29.47 2.62
CA GLN A 355 -3.17 30.79 2.27
C GLN A 355 -3.81 30.78 0.87
N LYS A 356 -3.12 30.24 -0.13
CA LYS A 356 -3.66 30.11 -1.49
C LYS A 356 -4.95 29.28 -1.54
N ALA A 357 -5.00 28.20 -0.78
CA ALA A 357 -6.20 27.37 -0.69
C ALA A 357 -7.36 28.14 -0.04
N ASN A 358 -7.12 28.88 1.04
CA ASN A 358 -8.13 29.70 1.70
C ASN A 358 -8.67 30.78 0.75
N ASP A 359 -7.78 31.47 0.04
CA ASP A 359 -8.16 32.51 -0.92
C ASP A 359 -9.03 31.93 -2.06
N ARG A 360 -8.67 30.75 -2.58
CA ARG A 360 -9.48 30.02 -3.58
C ARG A 360 -10.82 29.57 -3.02
N GLN A 361 -10.84 28.95 -1.84
CA GLN A 361 -12.06 28.41 -1.24
C GLN A 361 -13.04 29.52 -0.83
N ALA A 362 -12.55 30.72 -0.51
CA ALA A 362 -13.39 31.89 -0.24
C ALA A 362 -14.21 32.33 -1.47
N THR A 363 -13.84 31.91 -2.69
CA THR A 363 -14.61 32.19 -3.91
C THR A 363 -15.66 31.13 -4.21
N TYR A 364 -15.74 30.04 -3.44
CA TYR A 364 -16.71 28.97 -3.70
C TYR A 364 -18.10 29.42 -3.27
N ASP A 365 -19.09 29.21 -4.15
CA ASP A 365 -20.49 29.43 -3.80
C ASP A 365 -20.90 28.43 -2.72
N ILE A 366 -21.08 28.91 -1.48
CA ILE A 366 -21.59 28.09 -0.40
C ILE A 366 -23.09 27.94 -0.61
N VAL A 367 -23.49 26.84 -1.24
CA VAL A 367 -24.91 26.44 -1.32
C VAL A 367 -25.34 26.01 0.09
N LYS A 368 -25.92 26.95 0.86
CA LYS A 368 -26.67 26.62 2.07
C LYS A 368 -27.95 25.90 1.63
N LYS A 369 -27.97 24.58 1.69
CA LYS A 369 -29.20 23.79 1.64
C LYS A 369 -29.87 23.77 3.01
#